data_AF-A0A1R3UR46-F1
#
_entry.id   AF-A0A1R3UR46-F1
#
_cell.length_a   1.000
_cell.length_b   1.000
_cell.length_c   1.000
_cell.angle_alpha   90.00
_cell.angle_beta   90.00
_cell.angle_gamma   90.00
#
_symmetry.space_group_name_H-M   'P 1'
#
loop_
_entity.id
_entity.type
_entity.pdbx_description
1 polymer ?
#
loop_
_entity_poly.entity_id
_entity_poly.type
_entity_poly.pdbx_seq_one_letter_code
_entity_poly.pdbx_strand_id
1 'polypeptide(L)'
;MNEEHWAGRLYMRDISPYLTTFFVRLRVPPNPITYLMMVFGVLAGVVVAFGGLWSAILAAVMVQIYLLLDCSDGEVARYTGRTSVAGIYLDRIGHYVSEVALLVGLGIRAQGGFESGGWVILGMTAALGVVLIKAETDNVVVARAKAGLPEKITEEAMRPKSSGLSLARRLASALKVHRLIQAVELSLIVVVVAVVDFFLGDLTATRILVVACAAVAVLMSFAHFVSVLASRRLE
;
A
#
# COMPACT_ATOMS: atom_id res chain seq x y z
N MET A 1 13.22 1.30 10.23
CA MET A 1 12.02 1.72 11.02
C MET A 1 10.95 2.08 10.01
N ASN A 2 9.97 1.19 9.76
CA ASN A 2 9.09 1.29 8.59
C ASN A 2 8.26 2.58 8.61
N GLU A 3 8.43 3.37 7.55
CA GLU A 3 7.69 4.59 7.26
C GLU A 3 6.27 4.30 6.74
N GLU A 4 5.88 3.03 6.66
CA GLU A 4 4.75 2.55 5.85
C GLU A 4 3.38 3.15 6.20
N HIS A 5 3.14 3.59 7.43
CA HIS A 5 1.87 4.25 7.78
C HIS A 5 2.08 5.45 8.70
N TRP A 6 2.35 6.65 8.14
CA TRP A 6 2.31 7.89 8.94
C TRP A 6 0.90 8.15 9.51
N ALA A 7 -0.15 7.76 8.79
CA ALA A 7 -1.54 7.78 9.26
C ALA A 7 -1.73 6.86 10.49
N GLY A 8 -1.09 5.68 10.44
CA GLY A 8 -0.93 4.77 11.58
C GLY A 8 -0.42 5.48 12.83
N ARG A 9 0.61 6.33 12.67
CA ARG A 9 1.25 7.08 13.76
C ARG A 9 0.48 8.32 14.23
N LEU A 10 -0.27 8.98 13.35
CA LEU A 10 -0.85 10.31 13.64
C LEU A 10 -2.19 10.22 14.37
N TYR A 11 -3.04 9.24 14.06
CA TYR A 11 -4.34 9.10 14.73
C TYR A 11 -4.76 7.65 14.98
N MET A 12 -4.30 6.68 14.19
CA MET A 12 -4.76 5.30 14.42
C MET A 12 -4.22 4.69 15.71
N ARG A 13 -3.04 5.08 16.22
CA ARG A 13 -2.59 4.64 17.56
C ARG A 13 -3.51 5.07 18.70
N ASP A 14 -4.31 6.10 18.51
CA ASP A 14 -5.27 6.55 19.51
C ASP A 14 -6.63 5.85 19.34
N ILE A 15 -6.98 5.41 18.12
CA ILE A 15 -8.29 4.82 17.79
C ILE A 15 -8.26 3.28 17.82
N SER A 16 -7.19 2.65 17.32
CA SER A 16 -7.03 1.19 17.26
C SER A 16 -7.21 0.49 18.61
N PRO A 17 -6.76 1.03 19.76
CA PRO A 17 -6.92 0.34 21.03
C PRO A 17 -8.39 0.14 21.44
N TYR A 18 -9.30 1.04 21.03
CA TYR A 18 -10.73 0.89 21.30
C TYR A 18 -11.32 -0.28 20.53
N LEU A 19 -10.98 -0.41 19.25
CA LEU A 19 -11.44 -1.51 18.41
C LEU A 19 -10.78 -2.84 18.81
N THR A 20 -9.49 -2.83 19.12
CA THR A 20 -8.78 -3.96 19.74
C THR A 20 -9.48 -4.43 21.01
N THR A 21 -9.84 -3.50 21.91
CA THR A 21 -10.55 -3.85 23.15
C THR A 21 -11.90 -4.50 22.87
N PHE A 22 -12.63 -4.02 21.86
CA PHE A 22 -13.87 -4.63 21.41
C PHE A 22 -13.67 -6.08 20.93
N PHE A 23 -12.70 -6.32 20.05
CA PHE A 23 -12.41 -7.68 19.55
C PHE A 23 -11.90 -8.63 20.64
N VAL A 24 -11.05 -8.13 21.55
CA VAL A 24 -10.57 -8.89 22.72
C VAL A 24 -11.73 -9.30 23.63
N ARG A 25 -12.65 -8.37 23.92
CA ARG A 25 -13.85 -8.67 24.74
C ARG A 25 -14.75 -9.72 24.09
N LEU A 26 -14.89 -9.65 22.76
CA LEU A 26 -15.64 -10.64 21.98
C LEU A 26 -14.89 -11.96 21.74
N ARG A 27 -13.64 -12.08 22.22
CA ARG A 27 -12.77 -13.26 22.05
C ARG A 27 -12.56 -13.64 20.58
N VAL A 28 -12.62 -12.67 19.68
CA VAL A 28 -12.38 -12.87 18.25
C VAL A 28 -10.89 -13.15 18.03
N PRO A 29 -10.51 -14.24 17.31
CA PRO A 29 -9.10 -14.49 17.01
C PRO A 29 -8.57 -13.48 15.96
N PRO A 30 -7.23 -13.32 15.83
CA PRO A 30 -6.65 -12.34 14.91
C PRO A 30 -6.99 -12.58 13.43
N ASN A 31 -6.91 -13.83 12.95
CA ASN A 31 -7.03 -14.12 11.51
C ASN A 31 -8.36 -13.66 10.86
N PRO A 32 -9.55 -13.83 11.49
CA PRO A 32 -10.78 -13.20 11.00
C PRO A 32 -10.73 -11.68 10.81
N ILE A 33 -9.98 -10.97 11.65
CA ILE A 33 -9.81 -9.52 11.55
C ILE A 33 -8.97 -9.22 10.30
N THR A 34 -7.91 -9.99 10.05
CA THR A 34 -7.12 -9.91 8.82
C THR A 34 -7.96 -10.20 7.57
N TYR A 35 -8.83 -11.22 7.58
CA TYR A 35 -9.74 -11.48 6.45
C TYR A 35 -10.71 -10.32 6.23
N LEU A 36 -11.25 -9.74 7.30
CA LEU A 36 -12.13 -8.58 7.21
C LEU A 36 -11.39 -7.36 6.63
N MET A 37 -10.15 -7.13 7.06
CA MET A 37 -9.25 -6.13 6.48
C MET A 37 -9.15 -6.32 4.97
N MET A 38 -8.78 -7.53 4.51
CA MET A 38 -8.66 -7.84 3.08
C MET A 38 -9.93 -7.51 2.30
N VAL A 39 -11.10 -7.85 2.85
CA VAL A 39 -12.40 -7.54 2.24
C VAL A 39 -12.59 -6.04 2.07
N PHE A 40 -12.34 -5.23 3.10
CA PHE A 40 -12.46 -3.77 2.99
C PHE A 40 -11.48 -3.16 1.98
N GLY A 41 -10.25 -3.67 1.92
CA GLY A 41 -9.26 -3.22 0.93
C GLY A 41 -9.67 -3.52 -0.51
N VAL A 42 -10.15 -4.74 -0.79
CA VAL A 42 -10.68 -5.10 -2.11
C VAL A 42 -11.92 -4.30 -2.46
N LEU A 43 -12.86 -4.17 -1.52
CA LEU A 43 -14.08 -3.40 -1.73
C LEU A 43 -13.79 -1.93 -2.01
N ALA A 44 -12.78 -1.33 -1.39
CA ALA A 44 -12.37 0.04 -1.72
C ALA A 44 -11.99 0.20 -3.20
N GLY A 45 -11.21 -0.76 -3.74
CA GLY A 45 -10.86 -0.79 -5.16
C GLY A 45 -12.04 -1.06 -6.08
N VAL A 46 -12.97 -1.93 -5.69
CA VAL A 46 -14.20 -2.16 -6.46
C VAL A 46 -15.08 -0.92 -6.47
N VAL A 47 -15.26 -0.27 -5.31
CA VAL A 47 -16.09 0.92 -5.16
C VAL A 47 -15.56 2.08 -5.98
N VAL A 48 -14.24 2.34 -5.94
CA VAL A 48 -13.65 3.50 -6.63
C VAL A 48 -13.89 3.47 -8.14
N ALA A 49 -14.02 2.26 -8.72
CA ALA A 49 -14.28 2.01 -10.14
C ALA A 49 -15.65 2.53 -10.61
N PHE A 50 -16.65 2.65 -9.72
CA PHE A 50 -17.99 3.12 -10.08
C PHE A 50 -18.05 4.62 -10.45
N GLY A 51 -16.98 5.38 -10.23
CA GLY A 51 -16.93 6.78 -10.66
C GLY A 51 -17.74 7.74 -9.79
N GLY A 52 -17.63 9.04 -10.08
CA GLY A 52 -18.28 10.10 -9.30
C GLY A 52 -17.63 10.36 -7.93
N LEU A 53 -18.06 11.41 -7.24
CA LEU A 53 -17.47 11.84 -5.97
C LEU A 53 -17.81 10.87 -4.81
N TRP A 54 -19.03 10.32 -4.80
CA TRP A 54 -19.47 9.42 -3.73
C TRP A 54 -18.59 8.18 -3.60
N SER A 55 -18.16 7.60 -4.73
CA SER A 55 -17.35 6.37 -4.73
C SER A 55 -15.94 6.64 -4.23
N ALA A 56 -15.36 7.80 -4.56
CA ALA A 56 -14.06 8.21 -4.06
C ALA A 56 -14.09 8.38 -2.53
N ILE A 57 -15.13 9.03 -2.01
CA ILE A 57 -15.32 9.21 -0.56
C ILE A 57 -15.51 7.85 0.13
N LEU A 58 -16.39 7.00 -0.39
CA LEU A 58 -16.63 5.69 0.20
C LEU A 58 -15.38 4.79 0.16
N ALA A 59 -14.63 4.80 -0.96
CA ALA A 59 -13.37 4.08 -1.07
C ALA A 59 -12.34 4.58 -0.04
N ALA A 60 -12.23 5.89 0.15
CA ALA A 60 -11.36 6.46 1.18
C ALA A 60 -11.77 5.99 2.59
N VAL A 61 -13.07 6.04 2.92
CA VAL A 61 -13.58 5.52 4.21
C VAL A 61 -13.27 4.02 4.37
N MET A 62 -13.44 3.22 3.33
CA MET A 62 -13.11 1.79 3.36
C MET A 62 -11.60 1.56 3.59
N VAL A 63 -10.72 2.35 2.97
CA VAL A 63 -9.28 2.28 3.22
C VAL A 63 -8.93 2.70 4.65
N GLN A 64 -9.66 3.66 5.23
CA GLN A 64 -9.50 4.00 6.65
C GLN A 64 -9.90 2.86 7.58
N ILE A 65 -11.01 2.17 7.30
CA ILE A 65 -11.44 0.99 8.05
C ILE A 65 -10.42 -0.13 7.90
N TYR A 66 -9.95 -0.37 6.68
CA TYR A 66 -8.86 -1.31 6.40
C TYR A 66 -7.63 -1.05 7.28
N LEU A 67 -7.15 0.20 7.34
CA LEU A 67 -5.98 0.56 8.16
C LEU A 67 -6.24 0.37 9.67
N LEU A 68 -7.47 0.65 10.11
CA LEU A 68 -7.85 0.43 11.50
C LEU A 68 -7.85 -1.06 11.87
N LEU A 69 -8.31 -1.92 10.95
CA LEU A 69 -8.32 -3.38 11.13
C LEU A 69 -6.91 -3.97 11.13
N ASP A 70 -6.03 -3.48 10.25
CA ASP A 70 -4.58 -3.79 10.21
C ASP A 70 -3.86 -3.46 11.53
N CYS A 71 -4.18 -2.31 12.13
CA CYS A 71 -3.61 -1.99 13.44
C CYS A 71 -4.18 -2.91 14.54
N SER A 72 -5.46 -3.25 14.42
CA SER A 72 -6.19 -4.01 15.45
C SER A 72 -5.80 -5.49 15.46
N ASP A 73 -5.61 -6.15 14.32
CA ASP A 73 -5.28 -7.58 14.29
C ASP A 73 -3.90 -7.87 14.92
N GLY A 74 -2.90 -7.01 14.66
CA GLY A 74 -1.57 -7.06 15.25
C GLY A 74 -1.56 -6.70 16.73
N GLU A 75 -2.42 -5.79 17.18
CA GLU A 75 -2.63 -5.50 18.62
C GLU A 75 -3.30 -6.68 19.34
N VAL A 76 -4.36 -7.25 18.77
CA VAL A 76 -5.06 -8.42 19.33
C VAL A 76 -4.12 -9.62 19.39
N ALA A 77 -3.31 -9.88 18.36
CA ALA A 77 -2.35 -10.98 18.34
C ALA A 77 -1.30 -10.84 19.45
N ARG A 78 -0.76 -9.63 19.66
CA ARG A 78 0.21 -9.34 20.74
C ARG A 78 -0.43 -9.43 22.12
N TYR A 79 -1.64 -8.88 22.29
CA TYR A 79 -2.34 -8.89 23.57
C TYR A 79 -2.74 -10.30 23.99
N THR A 80 -3.24 -11.11 23.05
CA THR A 80 -3.71 -12.48 23.34
C THR A 80 -2.60 -13.53 23.30
N GLY A 81 -1.37 -13.16 22.93
CA GLY A 81 -0.26 -14.10 22.72
C GLY A 81 -0.47 -15.06 21.55
N ARG A 82 -1.37 -14.74 20.61
CA ARG A 82 -1.75 -15.58 19.46
C ARG A 82 -1.10 -15.10 18.16
N THR A 83 0.22 -14.92 18.15
CA THR A 83 0.96 -14.62 16.92
C THR A 83 1.15 -15.91 16.11
N SER A 84 0.98 -15.85 14.78
CA SER A 84 1.16 -17.01 13.92
C SER A 84 1.87 -16.64 12.62
N VAL A 85 2.73 -17.53 12.11
CA VAL A 85 3.41 -17.36 10.82
C VAL A 85 2.40 -17.25 9.67
N ALA A 86 1.31 -18.02 9.74
CA ALA A 86 0.21 -17.95 8.79
C ALA A 86 -0.47 -16.57 8.80
N GLY A 87 -0.63 -15.95 9.98
CA GLY A 87 -1.18 -14.60 10.12
C GLY A 87 -0.26 -13.56 9.48
N ILE A 88 1.06 -13.61 9.74
CA ILE A 88 2.04 -12.71 9.12
C ILE A 88 2.02 -12.83 7.59
N TYR A 89 1.90 -14.06 7.08
CA TYR A 89 1.79 -14.31 5.63
C TYR A 89 0.49 -13.74 5.05
N LEU A 90 -0.64 -13.99 5.71
CA LEU A 90 -1.96 -13.55 5.26
C LEU A 90 -2.08 -12.02 5.25
N ASP A 91 -1.55 -11.36 6.28
CA ASP A 91 -1.48 -9.90 6.39
C ASP A 91 -0.76 -9.28 5.20
N ARG A 92 0.44 -9.79 4.87
CA ARG A 92 1.18 -9.37 3.68
C ARG A 92 0.37 -9.56 2.41
N ILE A 93 -0.22 -10.73 2.18
CA ILE A 93 -1.06 -10.96 0.99
C ILE A 93 -2.24 -9.97 0.95
N GLY A 94 -2.83 -9.66 2.10
CA GLY A 94 -3.90 -8.68 2.22
C GLY A 94 -3.51 -7.29 1.74
N HIS A 95 -2.33 -6.82 2.12
CA HIS A 95 -1.80 -5.55 1.63
C HIS A 95 -1.62 -5.53 0.10
N TYR A 96 -1.06 -6.61 -0.46
CA TYR A 96 -0.85 -6.71 -1.91
C TYR A 96 -2.17 -6.64 -2.67
N VAL A 97 -3.14 -7.47 -2.26
CA VAL A 97 -4.43 -7.55 -2.94
C VAL A 97 -5.20 -6.24 -2.84
N SER A 98 -5.15 -5.57 -1.68
CA SER A 98 -5.86 -4.30 -1.45
C SER A 98 -5.30 -3.16 -2.30
N GLU A 99 -3.98 -3.02 -2.38
CA GLU A 99 -3.35 -2.00 -3.22
C GLU A 99 -3.55 -2.26 -4.72
N VAL A 100 -3.46 -3.52 -5.14
CA VAL A 100 -3.76 -3.92 -6.52
C VAL A 100 -5.20 -3.58 -6.88
N ALA A 101 -6.16 -3.94 -6.02
CA ALA A 101 -7.58 -3.64 -6.24
C ALA A 101 -7.81 -2.13 -6.37
N LEU A 102 -7.18 -1.32 -5.52
CA LEU A 102 -7.32 0.14 -5.55
C LEU A 102 -6.77 0.76 -6.84
N LEU A 103 -5.59 0.32 -7.30
CA LEU A 103 -4.95 0.84 -8.52
C LEU A 103 -5.67 0.39 -9.80
N VAL A 104 -6.14 -0.87 -9.84
CA VAL A 104 -6.96 -1.37 -10.95
C VAL A 104 -8.30 -0.64 -10.99
N GLY A 105 -8.96 -0.49 -9.83
CA GLY A 105 -10.20 0.27 -9.71
C GLY A 105 -10.06 1.72 -10.15
N LEU A 106 -8.94 2.36 -9.81
CA LEU A 106 -8.62 3.70 -10.28
C LEU A 106 -8.45 3.76 -11.82
N GLY A 107 -7.84 2.74 -12.43
CA GLY A 107 -7.76 2.62 -13.89
C GLY A 107 -9.14 2.51 -14.55
N ILE A 108 -10.04 1.72 -13.98
CA ILE A 108 -11.44 1.59 -14.45
C ILE A 108 -12.18 2.91 -14.28
N ARG A 109 -12.01 3.60 -13.14
CA ARG A 109 -12.55 4.93 -12.91
C ARG A 109 -12.13 5.92 -14.00
N ALA A 110 -10.84 5.93 -14.35
CA ALA A 110 -10.27 6.82 -15.36
C ALA A 110 -10.77 6.52 -16.79
N GLN A 111 -11.12 5.26 -17.05
CA GLN A 111 -11.78 4.82 -18.28
C GLN A 111 -13.18 5.44 -18.41
N GLY A 112 -13.88 5.66 -17.29
CA GLY A 112 -15.23 6.21 -17.24
C GLY A 112 -16.33 5.16 -17.38
N GLY A 113 -16.00 3.89 -17.24
CA GLY A 113 -16.91 2.75 -17.34
C GLY A 113 -16.20 1.42 -17.22
N PHE A 114 -16.96 0.32 -17.16
CA PHE A 114 -16.45 -1.06 -17.00
C PHE A 114 -15.98 -1.68 -18.33
N GLU A 115 -15.35 -0.89 -19.17
CA GLU A 115 -14.80 -1.33 -20.45
C GLU A 115 -13.28 -1.53 -20.35
N SER A 116 -12.75 -2.47 -21.12
CA SER A 116 -11.31 -2.59 -21.28
C SER A 116 -10.76 -1.41 -22.08
N GLY A 117 -9.64 -0.84 -21.66
CA GLY A 117 -9.00 0.24 -22.40
C GLY A 117 -7.64 0.63 -21.84
N GLY A 118 -7.01 1.61 -22.48
CA GLY A 118 -5.66 2.06 -22.12
C GLY A 118 -5.55 2.52 -20.66
N TRP A 119 -6.61 3.10 -20.09
CA TRP A 119 -6.62 3.55 -18.70
C TRP A 119 -6.61 2.39 -17.70
N VAL A 120 -7.33 1.31 -18.01
CA VAL A 120 -7.29 0.07 -17.22
C VAL A 120 -5.90 -0.56 -17.29
N ILE A 121 -5.28 -0.60 -18.49
CA ILE A 121 -3.91 -1.10 -18.68
C ILE A 121 -2.90 -0.27 -17.86
N LEU A 122 -3.05 1.05 -17.83
CA LEU A 122 -2.21 1.91 -16.99
C LEU A 122 -2.40 1.65 -15.49
N GLY A 123 -3.65 1.46 -15.03
CA GLY A 123 -3.95 1.08 -13.65
C GLY A 123 -3.32 -0.27 -13.27
N MET A 124 -3.43 -1.28 -14.14
CA MET A 124 -2.77 -2.58 -13.97
C MET A 124 -1.24 -2.47 -13.99
N THR A 125 -0.69 -1.59 -14.83
CA THR A 125 0.76 -1.31 -14.88
C THR A 125 1.24 -0.72 -13.57
N ALA A 126 0.50 0.25 -13.02
CA ALA A 126 0.79 0.80 -11.70
C ALA A 126 0.73 -0.28 -10.61
N ALA A 127 -0.33 -1.11 -10.61
CA ALA A 127 -0.50 -2.21 -9.67
C ALA A 127 0.68 -3.20 -9.73
N LEU A 128 1.11 -3.58 -10.94
CA LEU A 128 2.25 -4.48 -11.12
C LEU A 128 3.54 -3.88 -10.57
N GLY A 129 3.82 -2.60 -10.84
CA GLY A 129 5.01 -1.92 -10.33
C GLY A 129 5.04 -1.89 -8.79
N VAL A 130 3.90 -1.63 -8.15
CA VAL A 130 3.78 -1.65 -6.68
C VAL A 130 4.00 -3.05 -6.12
N VAL A 131 3.40 -4.08 -6.72
CA VAL A 131 3.61 -5.48 -6.33
C VAL A 131 5.07 -5.87 -6.47
N LEU A 132 5.76 -5.45 -7.54
CA LEU A 132 7.19 -5.73 -7.73
C LEU A 132 8.04 -5.10 -6.62
N ILE A 133 7.77 -3.85 -6.23
CA ILE A 133 8.49 -3.19 -5.12
C ILE A 133 8.35 -3.99 -3.81
N LYS A 134 7.13 -4.42 -3.47
CA LYS A 134 6.90 -5.21 -2.26
C LYS A 134 7.52 -6.60 -2.37
N ALA A 135 7.35 -7.27 -3.51
CA ALA A 135 7.91 -8.59 -3.76
C ALA A 135 9.43 -8.59 -3.68
N GLU A 136 10.09 -7.55 -4.19
CA GLU A 136 11.54 -7.34 -4.04
C GLU A 136 11.93 -7.18 -2.57
N THR A 137 11.17 -6.39 -1.80
CA THR A 137 11.43 -6.17 -0.38
C THR A 137 11.29 -7.47 0.43
N ASP A 138 10.22 -8.24 0.19
CA ASP A 138 9.99 -9.53 0.83
C ASP A 138 11.03 -10.56 0.40
N ASN A 139 11.42 -10.58 -0.88
CA ASN A 139 12.43 -11.50 -1.38
C ASN A 139 13.82 -11.25 -0.79
N VAL A 140 14.16 -10.02 -0.39
CA VAL A 140 15.40 -9.77 0.36
C VAL A 140 15.38 -10.56 1.67
N VAL A 141 14.28 -10.54 2.41
CA VAL A 141 14.14 -11.28 3.67
C VAL A 141 14.20 -12.80 3.41
N VAL A 142 13.48 -13.28 2.39
CA VAL A 142 13.47 -14.71 2.03
C VAL A 142 14.85 -15.19 1.58
N ALA A 143 15.57 -14.42 0.75
CA ALA A 143 16.90 -14.76 0.27
C ALA A 143 17.91 -14.83 1.42
N ARG A 144 17.88 -13.86 2.34
CA ARG A 144 18.71 -13.86 3.55
C ARG A 144 18.44 -15.07 4.43
N ALA A 145 17.17 -15.36 4.70
CA ALA A 145 16.78 -16.52 5.50
C ALA A 145 17.26 -17.84 4.87
N LYS A 146 17.14 -18.00 3.54
CA LYS A 146 17.66 -19.17 2.81
C LYS A 146 19.19 -19.27 2.85
N ALA A 147 19.88 -18.15 2.92
CA ALA A 147 21.34 -18.08 3.05
C ALA A 147 21.85 -18.21 4.51
N GLY A 148 20.94 -18.36 5.50
CA GLY A 148 21.31 -18.41 6.91
C GLY A 148 21.74 -17.06 7.50
N LEU A 149 21.46 -15.95 6.80
CA LEU A 149 21.76 -14.60 7.27
C LEU A 149 20.68 -14.10 8.25
N PRO A 150 21.03 -13.21 9.20
CA PRO A 150 20.07 -12.65 10.14
C PRO A 150 18.99 -11.83 9.42
N GLU A 151 17.76 -11.93 9.91
CA GLU A 151 16.58 -11.24 9.36
C GLU A 151 16.73 -9.71 9.42
N LYS A 152 17.33 -9.18 10.50
CA LYS A 152 17.45 -7.75 10.72
C LYS A 152 18.60 -7.16 9.90
N ILE A 153 18.26 -6.32 8.93
CA ILE A 153 19.22 -5.57 8.12
C ILE A 153 19.68 -4.34 8.90
N THR A 154 20.99 -4.14 9.03
CA THR A 154 21.55 -2.93 9.68
C THR A 154 21.40 -1.70 8.79
N GLU A 155 21.29 -0.52 9.39
CA GLU A 155 21.23 0.76 8.66
C GLU A 155 22.45 0.95 7.73
N GLU A 156 23.61 0.41 8.11
CA GLU A 156 24.82 0.41 7.29
C GLU A 156 24.68 -0.45 6.03
N ALA A 157 24.08 -1.63 6.15
CA ALA A 157 23.87 -2.53 5.01
C ALA A 157 22.87 -1.96 3.99
N MET A 158 21.98 -1.07 4.42
CA MET A 158 21.04 -0.36 3.55
C MET A 158 21.66 0.81 2.78
N ARG A 159 22.90 1.24 3.09
CA ARG A 159 23.55 2.35 2.39
C ARG A 159 24.02 1.93 1.00
N PRO A 160 23.75 2.72 -0.06
CA PRO A 160 24.25 2.44 -1.40
C PRO A 160 25.78 2.45 -1.43
N LYS A 161 26.39 1.59 -2.25
CA LYS A 161 27.85 1.55 -2.43
C LYS A 161 28.41 2.79 -3.16
N SER A 162 27.59 3.55 -3.90
CA SER A 162 28.04 4.75 -4.66
C SER A 162 27.37 6.06 -4.22
N SER A 163 28.11 7.17 -4.33
CA SER A 163 27.68 8.51 -3.92
C SER A 163 26.54 9.07 -4.78
N GLY A 164 26.54 8.83 -6.09
CA GLY A 164 25.47 9.27 -7.00
C GLY A 164 24.11 8.63 -6.71
N LEU A 165 24.08 7.33 -6.42
CA LEU A 165 22.88 6.61 -5.99
C LEU A 165 22.35 7.12 -4.64
N SER A 166 23.25 7.57 -3.76
CA SER A 166 22.86 8.16 -2.47
C SER A 166 22.14 9.51 -2.63
N LEU A 167 22.53 10.33 -3.60
CA LEU A 167 21.88 11.61 -3.91
C LEU A 167 20.52 11.40 -4.57
N ALA A 168 20.43 10.50 -5.55
CA ALA A 168 19.18 10.14 -6.21
C ALA A 168 18.14 9.60 -5.19
N ARG A 169 18.57 8.73 -4.27
CA ARG A 169 17.71 8.21 -3.20
C ARG A 169 17.23 9.32 -2.25
N ARG A 170 18.09 10.28 -1.89
CA ARG A 170 17.72 11.44 -1.06
C ARG A 170 16.70 12.34 -1.75
N LEU A 171 16.84 12.57 -3.05
CA LEU A 171 15.88 13.35 -3.83
C LEU A 171 14.52 12.64 -3.92
N ALA A 172 14.52 11.33 -4.20
CA ALA A 172 13.31 10.52 -4.25
C ALA A 172 12.58 10.46 -2.89
N SER A 173 13.31 10.35 -1.78
CA SER A 173 12.73 10.37 -0.43
C SER A 173 12.23 11.76 -0.02
N ALA A 174 12.94 12.83 -0.41
CA ALA A 174 12.53 14.21 -0.15
C ALA A 174 11.22 14.57 -0.86
N LEU A 175 11.05 14.10 -2.10
CA LEU A 175 9.83 14.29 -2.87
C LEU A 175 8.66 13.39 -2.41
N LYS A 176 8.90 12.46 -1.47
CA LYS A 176 7.89 11.54 -0.90
C LYS A 176 7.05 10.83 -1.97
N VAL A 177 7.67 10.56 -3.12
CA VAL A 177 6.99 10.04 -4.32
C VAL A 177 6.34 8.68 -4.05
N HIS A 178 6.91 7.90 -3.12
CA HIS A 178 6.36 6.64 -2.63
C HIS A 178 4.94 6.77 -2.06
N ARG A 179 4.56 7.94 -1.53
CA ARG A 179 3.23 8.15 -0.96
C ARG A 179 2.13 8.08 -2.00
N LEU A 180 2.43 8.41 -3.26
CA LEU A 180 1.42 8.42 -4.32
C LEU A 180 0.90 7.02 -4.63
N ILE A 181 1.65 5.98 -4.27
CA ILE A 181 1.31 4.57 -4.52
C ILE A 181 0.90 3.81 -3.25
N GLN A 182 0.92 4.46 -2.07
CA GLN A 182 0.45 3.85 -0.83
C GLN A 182 -1.08 3.96 -0.72
N ALA A 183 -1.74 2.87 -0.30
CA ALA A 183 -3.21 2.79 -0.32
C ALA A 183 -3.91 3.96 0.40
N VAL A 184 -3.41 4.34 1.58
CA VAL A 184 -4.02 5.37 2.42
C VAL A 184 -3.96 6.73 1.73
N GLU A 185 -2.77 7.17 1.34
CA GLU A 185 -2.56 8.45 0.66
C GLU A 185 -3.22 8.48 -0.70
N LEU A 186 -3.11 7.40 -1.47
CA LEU A 186 -3.78 7.28 -2.77
C LEU A 186 -5.29 7.46 -2.62
N SER A 187 -5.91 6.84 -1.61
CA SER A 187 -7.36 6.99 -1.38
C SER A 187 -7.77 8.44 -1.09
N LEU A 188 -6.96 9.18 -0.34
CA LEU A 188 -7.19 10.61 -0.05
C LEU A 188 -6.97 11.48 -1.30
N ILE A 189 -5.91 11.19 -2.08
CA ILE A 189 -5.63 11.89 -3.34
C ILE A 189 -6.77 11.65 -4.33
N VAL A 190 -7.32 10.44 -4.39
CA VAL A 190 -8.48 10.12 -5.25
C VAL A 190 -9.71 10.95 -4.87
N VAL A 191 -9.96 11.21 -3.58
CA VAL A 191 -11.04 12.13 -3.16
C VAL A 191 -10.79 13.54 -3.67
N VAL A 192 -9.57 14.07 -3.48
CA VAL A 192 -9.22 15.42 -3.96
C VAL A 192 -9.40 15.52 -5.47
N VAL A 193 -8.91 14.53 -6.20
CA VAL A 193 -9.02 14.47 -7.66
C VAL A 193 -10.49 14.31 -8.10
N ALA A 194 -11.29 13.52 -7.38
CA ALA A 194 -12.72 13.39 -7.66
C ALA A 194 -13.50 14.69 -7.43
N VAL A 195 -13.10 15.52 -6.46
CA VAL A 195 -13.66 16.86 -6.25
C VAL A 195 -13.31 17.75 -7.44
N VAL A 196 -12.06 17.71 -7.92
CA VAL A 196 -11.64 18.49 -9.10
C VAL A 196 -12.42 18.05 -10.34
N ASP A 197 -12.50 16.75 -10.62
CA ASP A 197 -13.27 16.18 -11.72
C ASP A 197 -14.76 16.57 -11.65
N PHE A 198 -15.34 16.61 -10.45
CA PHE A 198 -16.72 17.06 -10.25
C PHE A 198 -16.94 18.52 -10.69
N PHE A 199 -15.98 19.40 -10.43
CA PHE A 199 -16.05 20.80 -10.88
C PHE A 199 -15.69 21.00 -12.36
N LEU A 200 -14.79 20.17 -12.90
CA LEU A 200 -14.41 20.21 -14.32
C LEU A 200 -15.48 19.59 -15.23
N GLY A 201 -16.30 18.67 -14.71
CA GLY A 201 -17.30 17.94 -15.47
C GLY A 201 -16.71 16.82 -16.36
N ASP A 202 -15.45 16.45 -16.13
CA ASP A 202 -14.74 15.39 -16.85
C ASP A 202 -13.88 14.54 -15.90
N LEU A 203 -13.07 13.63 -16.46
CA LEU A 203 -12.16 12.74 -15.70
C LEU A 203 -10.69 13.12 -15.87
N THR A 204 -10.41 14.37 -16.26
CA THR A 204 -9.05 14.81 -16.61
C THR A 204 -8.10 14.69 -15.43
N ALA A 205 -8.51 15.08 -14.22
CA ALA A 205 -7.66 14.97 -13.04
C ALA A 205 -7.45 13.51 -12.64
N THR A 206 -8.48 12.65 -12.71
CA THR A 206 -8.33 11.20 -12.48
C THR A 206 -7.33 10.58 -13.46
N ARG A 207 -7.40 10.94 -14.74
CA ARG A 207 -6.48 10.43 -15.78
C ARG A 207 -5.04 10.85 -15.55
N ILE A 208 -4.81 12.10 -15.16
CA ILE A 208 -3.48 12.59 -14.77
C ILE A 208 -2.94 11.78 -13.59
N LEU A 209 -3.78 11.51 -12.57
CA LEU A 209 -3.39 10.69 -11.43
C LEU A 209 -2.97 9.28 -11.84
N VAL A 210 -3.72 8.61 -12.73
CA VAL A 210 -3.39 7.25 -13.20
C VAL A 210 -2.04 7.23 -13.92
N VAL A 211 -1.77 8.20 -14.79
CA VAL A 211 -0.47 8.32 -15.47
C VAL A 211 0.66 8.54 -14.45
N ALA A 212 0.44 9.41 -13.48
CA ALA A 212 1.41 9.65 -12.41
C ALA A 212 1.68 8.38 -11.59
N CYS A 213 0.63 7.65 -11.18
CA CYS A 213 0.76 6.37 -10.48
C CYS A 213 1.56 5.35 -11.29
N ALA A 214 1.25 5.17 -12.58
CA ALA A 214 1.94 4.22 -13.45
C ALA A 214 3.42 4.60 -13.64
N ALA A 215 3.71 5.87 -13.95
CA ALA A 215 5.07 6.35 -14.13
C ALA A 215 5.91 6.19 -12.86
N VAL A 216 5.34 6.59 -11.71
CA VAL A 216 5.98 6.44 -10.40
C VAL A 216 6.23 4.97 -10.07
N ALA A 217 5.23 4.10 -10.22
CA ALA A 217 5.36 2.69 -9.88
C ALA A 217 6.45 1.99 -10.70
N VAL A 218 6.51 2.25 -12.02
CA VAL A 218 7.54 1.69 -12.90
C VAL A 218 8.93 2.20 -12.55
N LEU A 219 9.09 3.52 -12.39
CA LEU A 219 10.37 4.13 -12.02
C LEU A 219 10.85 3.63 -10.66
N MET A 220 9.96 3.54 -9.68
CA MET A 220 10.28 3.10 -8.33
C MET A 220 10.60 1.61 -8.26
N SER A 221 9.89 0.75 -9.00
CA SER A 221 10.23 -0.68 -9.08
C SER A 221 11.64 -0.85 -9.62
N PHE A 222 11.97 -0.20 -10.72
CA PHE A 222 13.33 -0.28 -11.28
C PHE A 222 14.39 0.29 -10.33
N ALA A 223 14.13 1.46 -9.74
CA ALA A 223 15.05 2.09 -8.80
C ALA A 223 15.27 1.26 -7.52
N HIS A 224 14.21 0.63 -7.01
CA HIS A 224 14.27 -0.24 -5.84
C HIS A 224 15.10 -1.49 -6.15
N PHE A 225 14.87 -2.14 -7.29
CA PHE A 225 15.66 -3.27 -7.76
C PHE A 225 17.16 -2.95 -7.83
N VAL A 226 17.52 -1.86 -8.51
CA VAL A 226 18.92 -1.40 -8.60
C VAL A 226 19.48 -1.09 -7.22
N SER A 227 18.70 -0.45 -6.35
CA SER A 227 19.14 -0.14 -4.98
C SER A 227 19.39 -1.39 -4.15
N VAL A 228 18.62 -2.47 -4.32
CA VAL A 228 18.85 -3.73 -3.60
C VAL A 228 20.18 -4.33 -4.03
N LEU A 229 20.41 -4.46 -5.35
CA LEU A 229 21.65 -5.02 -5.91
C LEU A 229 22.89 -4.16 -5.61
N ALA A 230 22.75 -2.85 -5.57
CA ALA A 230 23.84 -1.91 -5.31
C ALA A 230 24.14 -1.71 -3.80
N SER A 231 23.44 -2.40 -2.91
CA SER A 231 23.61 -2.33 -1.45
C SER A 231 24.25 -3.60 -0.88
N ARG A 232 24.45 -3.64 0.44
CA ARG A 232 24.91 -4.86 1.15
C ARG A 232 23.75 -5.63 1.78
N ARG A 233 22.52 -5.42 1.30
CA ARG A 233 21.32 -6.10 1.84
C ARG A 233 21.37 -7.63 1.65
N LEU A 234 22.13 -8.12 0.68
CA LEU A 234 22.27 -9.55 0.37
C LEU A 234 23.61 -10.14 0.86
N GLU A 235 24.41 -9.35 1.57
CA GLU A 235 25.64 -9.76 2.26
C GLU A 235 25.34 -9.97 3.76
#